data_AF-A0A081BYK4-F1
#
_entry.id   AF-A0A081BYK4-F1
#
_cell.length_a   1.000
_cell.length_b   1.000
_cell.length_c   1.000
_cell.angle_alpha   90.00
_cell.angle_beta   90.00
_cell.angle_gamma   90.00
#
_symmetry.space_group_name_H-M   'P 1'
#
loop_
_entity.id
_entity.type
_entity.pdbx_description
1 polymer ?
#
loop_
_entity_poly.entity_id
_entity_poly.type
_entity_poly.pdbx_seq_one_letter_code
_entity_poly.pdbx_strand_id
1 'polypeptide(L)' 'MSPVQYTCGQCQGTRFPEGMYIYWCSLCKTYIHPGCWEAHAARHLDEQPSGVTAHQEPRRGKISAYGIIQWDN' A
#
# COMPACT_ATOMS: atom_id res chain seq x y z
N MET A 1 22.49 5.29 -10.96
CA MET A 1 21.16 4.69 -11.16
C MET A 1 20.24 5.29 -10.12
N SER A 2 19.23 6.08 -10.51
CA SER A 2 18.27 6.64 -9.56
C SER A 2 17.42 5.51 -8.98
N PRO A 3 17.23 5.42 -7.65
CA PRO A 3 16.43 4.36 -7.05
C PRO A 3 15.00 4.43 -7.60
N VAL A 4 14.41 3.26 -7.87
CA VAL A 4 13.00 3.14 -8.27
C VAL A 4 12.16 3.77 -7.16
N GLN A 5 11.50 4.88 -7.48
CA GLN A 5 10.68 5.59 -6.50
C GLN A 5 9.26 5.06 -6.58
N TYR A 6 8.88 4.27 -5.59
CA TYR A 6 7.52 3.79 -5.42
C TYR A 6 6.64 4.95 -4.94
N THR A 7 5.52 5.16 -5.63
CA THR A 7 4.52 6.18 -5.27
C THR A 7 3.27 5.52 -4.73
N CYS A 8 2.52 6.27 -3.92
CA CYS A 8 1.22 5.84 -3.42
C CYS A 8 0.20 5.69 -4.53
N GLY A 9 -0.39 4.50 -4.67
CA GLY A 9 -1.48 4.24 -5.61
C GLY A 9 -2.76 5.04 -5.34
N GLN A 10 -2.93 5.56 -4.11
CA GLN A 10 -4.10 6.36 -3.74
C GLN A 10 -3.91 7.85 -4.06
N CYS A 11 -2.89 8.49 -3.48
CA CYS A 11 -2.70 9.94 -3.60
C CYS A 11 -1.74 10.33 -4.72
N GLN A 12 -0.96 9.39 -5.26
CA GLN A 12 0.09 9.56 -6.29
C GLN A 12 1.18 10.60 -5.95
N GLY A 13 1.06 11.34 -4.85
CA GLY A 13 1.96 12.42 -4.47
C GLY A 13 3.09 12.01 -3.52
N THR A 14 2.86 11.04 -2.64
CA THR A 14 3.90 10.58 -1.70
C THR A 14 4.79 9.56 -2.38
N ARG A 15 6.06 9.93 -2.59
CA ARG A 15 7.17 9.00 -2.82
C ARG A 15 7.50 8.36 -1.50
N PHE A 16 7.65 7.05 -1.47
CA PHE A 16 7.96 6.37 -0.22
C PHE A 16 9.47 6.49 0.07
N PRO A 17 9.87 7.17 1.15
CA PRO A 17 11.27 7.23 1.54
C PRO A 17 11.74 5.87 2.07
N GLU A 18 13.05 5.67 2.04
CA GLU A 18 13.70 4.58 2.77
C GLU A 18 13.29 4.64 4.26
N GLY A 19 13.06 3.47 4.83
CA GLY A 19 12.60 3.30 6.21
C GLY A 19 11.08 3.40 6.39
N MET A 20 10.32 3.81 5.36
CA MET A 20 8.87 3.92 5.46
C MET A 20 8.20 2.54 5.42
N TYR A 21 7.17 2.36 6.25
CA TYR A 21 6.24 1.24 6.08
C TYR A 21 5.24 1.54 4.98
N ILE A 22 4.92 0.53 4.18
CA ILE A 22 3.90 0.56 3.13
C ILE A 22 3.01 -0.66 3.25
N TYR A 23 1.85 -0.55 2.64
CA TYR A 23 0.84 -1.59 2.54
C TYR A 23 0.65 -1.99 1.08
N TRP A 24 0.57 -3.29 0.83
CA TRP A 24 0.23 -3.83 -0.48
C TRP A 24 -1.24 -4.23 -0.54
N CYS A 25 -1.97 -3.63 -1.47
CA CYS A 25 -3.32 -4.06 -1.80
C CYS A 25 -3.27 -5.18 -2.84
N SER A 26 -3.76 -6.38 -2.50
CA SER A 26 -3.90 -7.51 -3.41
C SER A 26 -4.93 -7.27 -4.51
N LEU A 27 -6.01 -6.54 -4.19
CA LEU A 27 -7.12 -6.24 -5.11
C LEU A 27 -6.69 -5.25 -6.21
N CYS A 28 -6.10 -4.12 -5.82
CA CYS A 28 -5.62 -3.11 -6.76
C CYS A 28 -4.21 -3.38 -7.30
N LYS A 29 -3.48 -4.34 -6.71
CA LYS A 29 -2.07 -4.62 -7.00
C LYS A 29 -1.21 -3.35 -6.92
N THR A 30 -1.40 -2.58 -5.86
CA THR A 30 -0.73 -1.28 -5.67
C THR A 30 -0.21 -1.10 -4.25
N TYR A 31 0.80 -0.23 -4.12
CA TYR A 31 1.41 0.15 -2.86
C TYR A 31 0.74 1.40 -2.30
N ILE A 32 0.39 1.38 -1.03
CA ILE A 32 -0.30 2.47 -0.33
C ILE A 32 0.48 2.78 0.95
N HIS A 33 0.75 4.05 1.23
CA HIS A 33 1.34 4.41 2.51
C HIS A 33 0.29 4.38 3.64
N PRO A 34 0.72 4.29 4.92
CA PRO A 34 -0.19 4.13 6.04
C PRO A 34 -1.28 5.21 6.13
N GLY A 35 -0.92 6.47 5.91
CA GLY A 35 -1.88 7.57 5.93
C GLY A 35 -2.97 7.53 4.85
N CYS A 36 -2.85 6.68 3.82
CA CYS A 36 -3.88 6.50 2.79
C CYS A 36 -4.56 5.14 2.82
N TRP A 37 -4.11 4.21 3.69
CA TRP A 37 -4.61 2.84 3.68
C TRP A 37 -6.08 2.76 4.07
N GLU A 38 -6.50 3.42 5.15
CA GLU A 38 -7.88 3.36 5.62
C GLU A 38 -8.86 3.90 4.56
N ALA A 39 -8.55 5.04 3.97
CA ALA A 39 -9.35 5.62 2.89
C ALA A 39 -9.37 4.72 1.63
N HIS A 40 -8.24 4.07 1.31
CA HIS A 40 -8.17 3.13 0.20
C HIS A 40 -9.02 1.87 0.47
N ALA A 41 -8.92 1.30 1.67
CA ALA A 41 -9.66 0.11 2.09
C ALA A 41 -11.17 0.38 2.15
N ALA A 42 -11.58 1.57 2.62
CA ALA A 42 -12.97 1.99 2.65
C ALA A 42 -13.61 2.01 1.24
N ARG A 43 -12.85 2.37 0.21
CA ARG A 43 -13.33 2.35 -1.18
C ARG A 43 -13.70 0.94 -1.65
N HIS A 44 -12.95 -0.08 -1.23
CA HIS A 44 -13.27 -1.49 -1.53
C HIS A 44 -14.54 -1.99 -0.81
N LEU A 45 -14.90 -1.38 0.33
CA LEU A 45 -16.14 -1.68 1.04
C LEU A 45 -17.34 -1.05 0.34
N ASP A 46 -17.19 0.17 -0.19
CA ASP A 46 -18.24 0.87 -0.93
C ASP A 46 -18.49 0.23 -2.32
N GLU A 47 -17.44 -0.27 -2.96
CA GLU A 47 -17.52 -0.92 -4.28
C GLU A 47 -18.03 -2.39 -4.23
N GLN A 48 -18.25 -2.99 -3.04
CA GLN A 48 -18.75 -4.38 -2.90
C GLN A 48 -20.10 -4.47 -2.14
N PRO A 49 -21.24 -4.63 -2.84
CA PRO A 49 -22.55 -4.62 -2.21
C PRO A 49 -23.02 -5.92 -1.54
N SER A 50 -22.17 -6.92 -1.26
CA SER A 50 -22.64 -8.16 -0.59
C SER A 50 -21.53 -8.96 0.11
N GLY A 51 -21.47 -8.86 1.44
CA GLY A 51 -21.09 -9.96 2.34
C GLY A 51 -19.63 -10.44 2.35
N VAL A 52 -18.75 -9.96 1.49
CA VAL A 52 -17.32 -10.28 1.57
C VAL A 52 -16.62 -9.12 2.27
N THR A 53 -16.56 -9.17 3.60
CA THR A 53 -15.72 -8.29 4.42
C THR A 53 -14.26 -8.64 4.18
N ALA A 54 -13.75 -8.30 3.01
CA ALA A 54 -12.34 -8.37 2.74
C ALA A 54 -11.72 -7.04 3.17
N HIS A 55 -11.84 -6.71 4.46
CA HIS A 55 -10.79 -5.96 5.14
C HIS A 55 -9.58 -6.92 5.19
N GLN A 56 -9.03 -7.24 4.01
CA GLN A 56 -7.84 -8.07 3.94
C GLN A 56 -6.77 -7.27 4.64
N GLU A 57 -6.23 -7.84 5.71
CA GLU A 57 -5.07 -7.26 6.35
C GLU A 57 -4.02 -7.02 5.25
N PRO A 58 -3.64 -5.75 5.01
CA PRO A 58 -2.68 -5.46 3.97
C PRO A 58 -1.40 -6.20 4.28
N ARG A 59 -0.74 -6.72 3.25
CA ARG A 59 0.63 -7.15 3.43
C ARG A 59 1.46 -5.91 3.75
N ARG A 60 2.00 -5.83 4.95
CA ARG A 60 2.86 -4.73 5.40
C ARG A 60 4.30 -5.01 5.00
N GLY A 61 4.98 -4.01 4.48
CA GLY A 61 6.40 -4.08 4.21
C GLY A 61 7.08 -2.78 4.58
N LYS A 62 8.39 -2.82 4.79
CA LYS A 62 9.25 -1.66 5.00
C LYS A 62 10.12 -1.45 3.78
N ILE A 63 10.23 -0.23 3.32
CA ILE A 63 11.17 0.12 2.26
C ILE A 63 12.55 0.19 2.87
N SER A 64 13.44 -0.64 2.35
CA SER A 64 14.84 -0.69 2.74
C SER A 64 15.70 -0.02 1.67
N ALA A 65 17.00 -0.01 1.93
CA ALA A 65 17.96 0.60 1.03
C ALA A 65 17.77 0.13 -0.42
N TYR A 66 17.96 1.07 -1.34
CA TYR A 66 17.82 0.86 -2.80
C TYR A 66 16.38 0.58 -3.29
N GLY A 67 15.36 0.83 -2.46
CA GLY A 67 13.96 0.64 -2.83
C GLY A 67 13.48 -0.81 -2.71
N ILE A 68 14.24 -1.68 -2.04
CA ILE A 68 13.82 -3.06 -1.80
C ILE A 68 12.74 -3.06 -0.71
N ILE A 69 11.59 -3.68 -0.96
CA ILE A 69 10.54 -3.82 0.06
C ILE A 69 10.77 -5.11 0.85
N GLN A 70 11.02 -4.97 2.15
CA GLN A 70 11.07 -6.08 3.09
C GLN A 70 9.67 -6.30 3.67
N TRP A 71 9.04 -7.42 3.32
CA TRP A 71 7.71 -7.76 3.83
C TRP A 71 7.78 -8.35 5.23
N ASP A 72 6.90 -7.92 6.13
CA ASP A 72 6.63 -8.63 7.39
C ASP A 72 6.09 -10.03 7.04
N ASN A 73 6.61 -11.05 7.73
CA ASN A 73 6.27 -12.46 7.52
C ASN A 73 5.38 -12.98 8.64
#